data_AF-A0A968TYU9-F1
#
_entry.id   AF-A0A968TYU9-F1
#
_cell.length_a   1.000
_cell.length_b   1.000
_cell.length_c   1.000
_cell.angle_alpha   90.00
_cell.angle_beta   90.00
_cell.angle_gamma   90.00
#
_symmetry.space_group_name_H-M   'P 1'
#
loop_
_entity.id
_entity.type
_entity.pdbx_description
1 polymer ?
#
loop_
_entity_poly.entity_id
_entity_poly.type
_entity_poly.pdbx_seq_one_letter_code
_entity_poly.pdbx_strand_id
1 'polypeptide(L)'
;MNEEKAEDDQWAGWFEVQRKAVNHSINGSLRAAIEEVNGYLRMTSIRDIRRRAVGFRGDLWEESGDLAAAKIDFMAAHELSEDADYERYTLELALGCLNKKQKANSEAISWYLKALETANANPGISGVEALAEYVKLLDQEKPVQTERDLMWRVARKAWTLLKLEGAPNLDDLAATLKILKMPKGGESGNSTAPRR
;
A
#
# COMPACT_ATOMS: atom_id res chain seq x y z
N MET A 1 0.15 -17.97 -32.69
CA MET A 1 0.42 -16.64 -32.10
C MET A 1 1.16 -16.92 -30.80
N ASN A 2 2.34 -16.36 -30.60
CA ASN A 2 3.17 -16.64 -29.42
C ASN A 2 2.44 -16.12 -28.16
N GLU A 3 2.26 -16.93 -27.13
CA GLU A 3 1.54 -16.55 -25.90
C GLU A 3 2.18 -15.33 -25.23
N GLU A 4 3.51 -15.26 -25.24
CA GLU A 4 4.32 -14.14 -24.78
C GLU A 4 3.95 -12.82 -25.47
N LYS A 5 3.74 -12.84 -26.80
CA LYS A 5 3.32 -11.65 -27.55
C LYS A 5 1.92 -11.19 -27.15
N ALA A 6 1.02 -12.12 -26.89
CA ALA A 6 -0.35 -11.79 -26.49
C ALA A 6 -0.39 -11.16 -25.09
N GLU A 7 0.50 -11.58 -24.19
CA GLU A 7 0.66 -10.98 -22.87
C GLU A 7 1.28 -9.57 -22.97
N ASP A 8 2.33 -9.39 -23.76
CA ASP A 8 2.94 -8.08 -24.01
C ASP A 8 1.92 -7.06 -24.58
N ASP A 9 1.10 -7.50 -25.54
CA ASP A 9 0.06 -6.67 -26.14
C ASP A 9 -1.00 -6.26 -25.08
N GLN A 10 -1.34 -7.13 -24.12
CA GLN A 10 -2.23 -6.76 -23.01
C GLN A 10 -1.56 -5.80 -22.03
N TRP A 11 -0.28 -5.98 -21.70
CA TRP A 11 0.44 -5.03 -20.85
C TRP A 11 0.47 -3.64 -21.47
N ALA A 12 0.79 -3.54 -22.76
CA ALA A 12 0.73 -2.29 -23.50
C ALA A 12 -0.68 -1.67 -23.47
N GLY A 13 -1.71 -2.49 -23.70
CA GLY A 13 -3.11 -2.08 -23.60
C GLY A 13 -3.48 -1.52 -22.22
N TRP A 14 -3.02 -2.17 -21.14
CA TRP A 14 -3.24 -1.71 -19.77
C TRP A 14 -2.60 -0.35 -19.51
N PHE A 15 -1.34 -0.14 -19.93
CA PHE A 15 -0.66 1.14 -19.75
C PHE A 15 -1.40 2.29 -20.46
N GLU A 16 -1.94 2.03 -21.65
CA GLU A 16 -2.74 3.02 -22.38
C GLU A 16 -4.04 3.38 -21.65
N VAL A 17 -4.73 2.39 -21.07
CA VAL A 17 -5.93 2.61 -20.27
C VAL A 17 -5.61 3.39 -19.00
N GLN A 18 -4.54 3.03 -18.30
CA GLN A 18 -4.11 3.76 -17.11
C GLN A 18 -3.80 5.22 -17.43
N ARG A 19 -3.07 5.49 -18.52
CA ARG A 19 -2.76 6.85 -18.99
C ARG A 19 -4.03 7.66 -19.27
N LYS A 20 -5.00 7.09 -19.97
CA LYS A 20 -6.29 7.75 -20.25
C LYS A 20 -7.08 8.02 -18.97
N ALA A 21 -7.19 7.03 -18.09
CA ALA A 21 -7.92 7.15 -16.85
C ALA A 21 -7.31 8.23 -15.92
N VAL A 22 -5.98 8.29 -15.82
CA VAL A 22 -5.28 9.37 -15.09
C VAL A 22 -5.57 10.73 -15.72
N ASN A 23 -5.53 10.85 -17.04
CA ASN A 23 -5.90 12.11 -17.72
C ASN A 23 -7.36 12.50 -17.43
N HIS A 24 -8.29 11.56 -17.37
CA HIS A 24 -9.67 11.84 -16.99
C HIS A 24 -9.79 12.29 -15.53
N SER A 25 -9.13 11.63 -14.59
CA SER A 25 -9.11 12.01 -13.17
C SER A 25 -8.54 13.42 -12.97
N ILE A 26 -7.37 13.73 -13.57
CA ILE A 26 -6.76 15.07 -13.50
C ILE A 26 -7.71 16.17 -14.03
N ASN A 27 -8.50 15.86 -15.05
CA ASN A 27 -9.50 16.77 -15.62
C ASN A 27 -10.84 16.77 -14.85
N GLY A 28 -10.90 16.16 -13.67
CA GLY A 28 -12.08 16.13 -12.80
C GLY A 28 -13.16 15.14 -13.22
N SER A 29 -12.88 14.23 -14.16
CA SER A 29 -13.85 13.28 -14.70
C SER A 29 -13.58 11.85 -14.20
N LEU A 30 -13.73 11.64 -12.89
CA LEU A 30 -13.53 10.32 -12.27
C LEU A 30 -14.43 9.23 -12.87
N ARG A 31 -15.68 9.58 -13.22
CA ARG A 31 -16.59 8.65 -13.90
C ARG A 31 -16.03 8.16 -15.24
N ALA A 32 -15.44 9.05 -16.05
CA ALA A 32 -14.84 8.65 -17.31
C ALA A 32 -13.59 7.79 -17.09
N ALA A 33 -12.78 8.11 -16.07
CA ALA A 33 -11.63 7.29 -15.68
C ALA A 33 -12.04 5.86 -15.33
N ILE A 34 -13.10 5.71 -14.53
CA ILE A 34 -13.65 4.41 -14.13
C ILE A 34 -14.20 3.65 -15.34
N GLU A 35 -14.90 4.32 -16.26
CA GLU A 35 -15.43 3.68 -17.47
C GLU A 35 -14.33 3.16 -18.41
N GLU A 36 -13.21 3.87 -18.55
CA GLU A 36 -12.04 3.37 -19.30
C GLU A 36 -11.52 2.05 -18.70
N VAL A 37 -11.39 1.99 -17.37
CA VAL A 37 -10.93 0.78 -16.67
C VAL A 37 -11.97 -0.35 -16.76
N ASN A 38 -13.27 -0.02 -16.66
CA ASN A 38 -14.36 -0.98 -16.85
C ASN A 38 -14.35 -1.61 -18.24
N GLY A 39 -14.11 -0.80 -19.28
CA GLY A 39 -13.97 -1.28 -20.66
C GLY A 39 -12.85 -2.30 -20.78
N TYR A 40 -11.70 -1.99 -20.18
CA TYR A 40 -10.53 -2.87 -20.19
C TYR A 40 -10.76 -4.18 -19.43
N LEU A 41 -11.35 -4.12 -18.24
CA LEU A 41 -11.63 -5.29 -17.38
C LEU A 41 -12.58 -6.31 -18.01
N ARG A 42 -13.38 -5.91 -19.01
CA ARG A 42 -14.24 -6.84 -19.78
C ARG A 42 -13.46 -7.66 -20.79
N MET A 43 -12.27 -7.22 -21.18
CA MET A 43 -11.46 -7.83 -22.23
C MET A 43 -10.29 -8.64 -21.67
N THR A 44 -9.67 -8.18 -20.57
CA THR A 44 -8.51 -8.86 -20.00
C THR A 44 -8.89 -10.08 -19.15
N SER A 45 -8.22 -11.20 -19.43
CA SER A 45 -8.27 -12.44 -18.64
C SER A 45 -6.96 -12.74 -17.92
N ILE A 46 -5.89 -11.96 -18.17
CA ILE A 46 -4.59 -12.15 -17.55
C ILE A 46 -4.69 -11.72 -16.09
N ARG A 47 -4.44 -12.67 -15.19
CA ARG A 47 -4.68 -12.51 -13.76
C ARG A 47 -3.94 -11.32 -13.15
N ASP A 48 -2.66 -11.16 -13.43
CA ASP A 48 -1.83 -10.11 -12.85
C ASP A 48 -2.26 -8.71 -13.32
N ILE A 49 -2.49 -8.55 -14.62
CA ILE A 49 -3.04 -7.33 -15.21
C ILE A 49 -4.41 -7.01 -14.60
N ARG A 50 -5.27 -8.03 -14.46
CA ARG A 50 -6.60 -7.88 -13.88
C ARG A 50 -6.52 -7.42 -12.43
N ARG A 51 -5.61 -7.98 -11.62
CA ARG A 51 -5.34 -7.55 -10.24
C ARG A 51 -5.05 -6.05 -10.19
N ARG A 52 -4.10 -5.59 -11.01
CA ARG A 52 -3.69 -4.17 -11.06
C ARG A 52 -4.82 -3.27 -11.54
N ALA A 53 -5.56 -3.69 -12.56
CA ALA A 53 -6.66 -2.91 -13.11
C ALA A 53 -7.83 -2.76 -12.12
N VAL A 54 -8.18 -3.83 -11.40
CA VAL A 54 -9.20 -3.77 -10.35
C VAL A 54 -8.72 -2.90 -9.17
N GLY A 55 -7.47 -3.07 -8.72
CA GLY A 55 -6.89 -2.23 -7.66
C GLY A 55 -6.92 -0.75 -8.01
N PHE A 56 -6.48 -0.40 -9.21
CA PHE A 56 -6.51 0.98 -9.71
C PHE A 56 -7.92 1.54 -9.83
N ARG A 57 -8.92 0.72 -10.20
CA ARG A 57 -10.33 1.15 -10.17
C ARG A 57 -10.81 1.41 -8.74
N GLY A 58 -10.33 0.61 -7.77
CA GLY A 58 -10.56 0.84 -6.35
C GLY A 58 -10.08 2.21 -5.88
N ASP A 59 -8.87 2.63 -6.31
CA ASP A 59 -8.33 3.96 -6.01
C ASP A 59 -9.24 5.07 -6.56
N LEU A 60 -9.73 4.92 -7.81
CA LEU A 60 -10.65 5.89 -8.44
C LEU A 60 -12.00 5.97 -7.71
N TRP A 61 -12.53 4.83 -7.24
CA TRP A 61 -13.75 4.81 -6.44
C TRP A 61 -13.55 5.54 -5.11
N GLU A 62 -12.44 5.28 -4.43
CA GLU A 62 -12.09 5.94 -3.19
C GLU A 62 -11.97 7.45 -3.39
N GLU A 63 -11.30 7.88 -4.47
CA GLU A 63 -11.18 9.30 -4.85
C GLU A 63 -12.55 9.95 -5.11
N SER A 64 -13.49 9.22 -5.72
CA SER A 64 -14.86 9.70 -5.93
C SER A 64 -15.73 9.72 -4.66
N GLY A 65 -15.22 9.19 -3.55
CA GLY A 65 -15.94 9.07 -2.28
C GLY A 65 -16.83 7.83 -2.15
N ASP A 66 -16.83 6.92 -3.14
CA ASP A 66 -17.55 5.65 -3.07
C ASP A 66 -16.69 4.58 -2.38
N LEU A 67 -16.61 4.69 -1.05
CA LEU A 67 -15.78 3.82 -0.22
C LEU A 67 -16.25 2.36 -0.24
N ALA A 68 -17.53 2.11 -0.57
CA ALA A 68 -18.07 0.76 -0.66
C ALA A 68 -17.59 0.06 -1.94
N ALA A 69 -17.68 0.74 -3.09
CA ALA A 69 -17.15 0.25 -4.35
C ALA A 69 -15.63 0.06 -4.28
N ALA A 70 -14.90 1.01 -3.69
CA ALA A 70 -13.46 0.90 -3.50
C ALA A 70 -13.07 -0.36 -2.70
N LYS A 71 -13.79 -0.63 -1.59
CA LYS A 71 -13.54 -1.81 -0.76
C LYS A 71 -13.76 -3.11 -1.52
N ILE A 72 -14.82 -3.20 -2.33
CA ILE A 72 -15.10 -4.39 -3.16
C ILE A 72 -13.93 -4.63 -4.12
N ASP A 73 -13.46 -3.57 -4.79
CA ASP A 73 -12.38 -3.68 -5.76
C ASP A 73 -11.04 -4.04 -5.09
N PHE A 74 -10.67 -3.39 -3.99
CA PHE A 74 -9.43 -3.76 -3.30
C PHE A 74 -9.47 -5.19 -2.74
N MET A 75 -10.63 -5.67 -2.26
CA MET A 75 -10.77 -7.09 -1.86
C MET A 75 -10.60 -8.03 -3.06
N ALA A 76 -11.22 -7.73 -4.19
CA ALA A 76 -11.06 -8.55 -5.40
C ALA A 76 -9.62 -8.54 -5.92
N ALA A 77 -8.92 -7.40 -5.89
CA ALA A 77 -7.50 -7.33 -6.24
C ALA A 77 -6.62 -8.11 -5.24
N HIS A 78 -6.96 -8.07 -3.94
CA HIS A 78 -6.27 -8.83 -2.90
C HIS A 78 -6.41 -10.34 -3.12
N GLU A 79 -7.61 -10.82 -3.43
CA GLU A 79 -7.88 -12.24 -3.74
C GLU A 79 -7.09 -12.74 -4.96
N LEU A 80 -6.78 -11.85 -5.90
CA LEU A 80 -5.97 -12.19 -7.06
C LEU A 80 -4.46 -12.26 -6.74
N SER A 81 -4.02 -11.78 -5.58
CA SER A 81 -2.61 -11.79 -5.14
C SER A 81 -2.22 -13.14 -4.52
N GLU A 82 -1.24 -13.82 -5.09
CA GLU A 82 -0.75 -15.10 -4.55
C GLU A 82 0.36 -14.90 -3.53
N ASP A 83 1.35 -14.09 -3.91
CA ASP A 83 2.56 -13.90 -3.12
C ASP A 83 2.43 -12.76 -2.12
N ALA A 84 3.27 -12.83 -1.08
CA ALA A 84 3.53 -11.69 -0.22
C ALA A 84 4.43 -10.70 -0.97
N ASP A 85 3.86 -9.91 -1.87
CA ASP A 85 4.56 -8.88 -2.65
C ASP A 85 4.17 -7.45 -2.21
N TYR A 86 4.80 -6.46 -2.84
CA TYR A 86 4.54 -5.06 -2.51
C TYR A 86 3.11 -4.62 -2.88
N GLU A 87 2.55 -5.17 -3.96
CA GLU A 87 1.18 -4.84 -4.37
C GLU A 87 0.17 -5.35 -3.36
N ARG A 88 0.29 -6.60 -2.90
CA ARG A 88 -0.53 -7.16 -1.83
C ARG A 88 -0.44 -6.32 -0.57
N TYR A 89 0.77 -5.93 -0.17
CA TYR A 89 0.99 -5.04 0.97
C TYR A 89 0.23 -3.71 0.82
N THR A 90 0.29 -3.08 -0.36
CA THR A 90 -0.41 -1.82 -0.61
C THR A 90 -1.93 -1.97 -0.62
N LEU A 91 -2.47 -3.09 -1.11
CA LEU A 91 -3.90 -3.40 -1.05
C LEU A 91 -4.38 -3.60 0.39
N GLU A 92 -3.61 -4.31 1.21
CA GLU A 92 -3.92 -4.52 2.63
C GLU A 92 -3.89 -3.19 3.41
N LEU A 93 -2.94 -2.29 3.10
CA LEU A 93 -2.92 -0.93 3.62
C LEU A 93 -4.17 -0.12 3.20
N ALA A 94 -4.52 -0.15 1.92
CA ALA A 94 -5.68 0.58 1.40
C ALA A 94 -6.98 0.10 2.07
N LEU A 95 -7.14 -1.21 2.24
CA LEU A 95 -8.26 -1.80 2.98
C LEU A 95 -8.28 -1.37 4.45
N GLY A 96 -7.13 -1.32 5.12
CA GLY A 96 -7.03 -0.79 6.48
C GLY A 96 -7.47 0.68 6.56
N CYS A 97 -6.99 1.51 5.64
CA CYS A 97 -7.35 2.92 5.53
C CYS A 97 -8.84 3.14 5.26
N LEU A 98 -9.44 2.38 4.33
CA LEU A 98 -10.86 2.45 4.03
C LEU A 98 -11.73 2.10 5.23
N ASN A 99 -11.41 1.02 5.94
CA ASN A 99 -12.18 0.63 7.13
C ASN A 99 -12.04 1.69 8.23
N LYS A 100 -10.87 2.32 8.38
CA LYS A 100 -10.70 3.46 9.29
C LYS A 100 -11.57 4.66 8.88
N LYS A 101 -11.62 5.01 7.59
CA LYS A 101 -12.50 6.07 7.06
C LYS A 101 -13.99 5.78 7.34
N GLN A 102 -14.37 4.50 7.34
CA GLN A 102 -15.71 4.02 7.68
C GLN A 102 -15.96 3.84 9.20
N LYS A 103 -14.98 4.19 10.05
CA LYS A 103 -15.01 3.99 11.52
C LYS A 103 -15.14 2.52 11.96
N ALA A 104 -14.76 1.59 11.08
CA ALA A 104 -14.70 0.16 11.34
C ALA A 104 -13.29 -0.21 11.85
N ASN A 105 -12.98 0.19 13.10
CA ASN A 105 -11.61 0.09 13.64
C ASN A 105 -11.13 -1.36 13.78
N SER A 106 -11.99 -2.29 14.18
CA SER A 106 -11.61 -3.71 14.34
C SER A 106 -11.19 -4.33 13.00
N GLU A 107 -11.94 -4.04 11.94
CA GLU A 107 -11.62 -4.47 10.58
C GLU A 107 -10.34 -3.78 10.07
N ALA A 108 -10.16 -2.50 10.37
CA ALA A 108 -8.94 -1.78 10.01
C ALA A 108 -7.70 -2.41 10.68
N ILE A 109 -7.78 -2.72 11.97
CA ILE A 109 -6.75 -3.45 12.73
C ILE A 109 -6.42 -4.79 12.07
N SER A 110 -7.44 -5.57 11.71
CA SER A 110 -7.25 -6.86 11.03
C SER A 110 -6.50 -6.72 9.70
N TRP A 111 -6.81 -5.68 8.91
CA TRP A 111 -6.11 -5.42 7.64
C TRP A 111 -4.68 -4.94 7.85
N TYR A 112 -4.41 -4.08 8.84
CA TYR A 112 -3.04 -3.68 9.15
C TYR A 112 -2.21 -4.86 9.67
N LEU A 113 -2.79 -5.81 10.41
CA LEU A 113 -2.09 -7.04 10.78
C LEU A 113 -1.70 -7.88 9.56
N LYS A 114 -2.61 -8.05 8.59
CA LYS A 114 -2.27 -8.71 7.31
C LYS A 114 -1.14 -8.00 6.59
N ALA A 115 -1.19 -6.66 6.51
CA ALA A 115 -0.11 -5.87 5.93
C ALA A 115 1.23 -6.06 6.66
N LEU A 116 1.21 -6.20 7.99
CA LEU A 116 2.41 -6.54 8.79
C LEU A 116 2.91 -7.96 8.52
N GLU A 117 2.01 -8.93 8.32
CA GLU A 117 2.38 -10.31 7.96
C GLU A 117 3.04 -10.35 6.58
N THR A 118 2.44 -9.71 5.57
CA THR A 118 3.00 -9.56 4.22
C THR A 118 4.36 -8.86 4.28
N ALA A 119 4.45 -7.75 5.02
CA ALA A 119 5.70 -7.03 5.21
C ALA A 119 6.75 -7.88 5.94
N ASN A 120 6.39 -8.72 6.90
CA ASN A 120 7.32 -9.61 7.58
C ASN A 120 7.84 -10.72 6.65
N ALA A 121 6.96 -11.30 5.83
CA ALA A 121 7.30 -12.36 4.86
C ALA A 121 8.18 -11.87 3.71
N ASN A 122 7.96 -10.67 3.19
CA ASN A 122 8.71 -10.14 2.05
C ASN A 122 9.95 -9.34 2.49
N PRO A 123 11.20 -9.76 2.23
CA PRO A 123 12.40 -9.07 2.73
C PRO A 123 12.55 -7.62 2.26
N GLY A 124 11.93 -7.21 1.15
CA GLY A 124 12.03 -5.86 0.59
C GLY A 124 11.03 -4.85 1.17
N ILE A 125 10.07 -5.28 1.99
CA ILE A 125 9.01 -4.42 2.51
C ILE A 125 9.30 -4.09 3.99
N SER A 126 9.29 -2.79 4.32
CA SER A 126 9.58 -2.33 5.68
C SER A 126 8.39 -2.49 6.63
N GLY A 127 7.16 -2.33 6.16
CA GLY A 127 5.95 -2.42 6.99
C GLY A 127 5.70 -1.21 7.89
N VAL A 128 6.50 -0.14 7.81
CA VAL A 128 6.45 1.02 8.71
C VAL A 128 5.08 1.69 8.71
N GLU A 129 4.44 1.81 7.55
CA GLU A 129 3.14 2.50 7.48
C GLU A 129 2.03 1.68 8.17
N ALA A 130 1.97 0.38 7.91
CA ALA A 130 1.04 -0.53 8.55
C ALA A 130 1.23 -0.55 10.07
N LEU A 131 2.49 -0.56 10.52
CA LEU A 131 2.83 -0.53 11.95
C LEU A 131 2.35 0.78 12.60
N ALA A 132 2.54 1.90 11.93
CA ALA A 132 2.13 3.20 12.46
C ALA A 132 0.62 3.35 12.52
N GLU A 133 -0.10 2.91 11.48
CA GLU A 133 -1.56 2.97 11.48
C GLU A 133 -2.18 1.99 12.47
N TYR A 134 -1.61 0.79 12.62
CA TYR A 134 -2.01 -0.15 13.67
C TYR A 134 -1.86 0.45 15.07
N VAL A 135 -0.70 1.05 15.38
CA VAL A 135 -0.44 1.66 16.69
C VAL A 135 -1.39 2.83 17.00
N LYS A 136 -1.77 3.62 15.99
CA LYS A 136 -2.76 4.70 16.17
C LYS A 136 -4.15 4.19 16.56
N LEU A 137 -4.49 2.95 16.18
CA LEU A 137 -5.79 2.34 16.48
C LEU A 137 -5.79 1.54 17.80
N LEU A 138 -4.63 1.31 18.40
CA LEU A 138 -4.51 0.77 19.75
C LEU A 138 -4.90 1.84 20.78
N ASP A 139 -6.17 2.23 20.81
CA ASP A 139 -6.61 3.37 21.62
C ASP A 139 -6.65 3.00 23.11
N GLN A 140 -6.88 1.72 23.49
CA GLN A 140 -6.84 1.25 24.88
C GLN A 140 -6.55 -0.26 25.06
N GLU A 141 -6.62 -1.06 24.00
CA GLU A 141 -6.38 -2.50 24.08
C GLU A 141 -4.91 -2.83 23.87
N LYS A 142 -4.35 -3.63 24.79
CA LYS A 142 -2.98 -4.13 24.63
C LYS A 142 -3.01 -5.21 23.55
N PRO A 143 -2.14 -5.12 22.53
CA PRO A 143 -2.04 -6.17 21.52
C PRO A 143 -1.72 -7.49 22.22
N VAL A 144 -2.32 -8.57 21.71
CA VAL A 144 -2.00 -9.91 22.22
C VAL A 144 -0.56 -10.25 21.91
N GLN A 145 0.00 -11.24 22.60
CA GLN A 145 1.44 -11.52 22.52
C GLN A 145 1.91 -11.80 21.07
N THR A 146 1.12 -12.52 20.29
CA THR A 146 1.44 -12.84 18.89
C THR A 146 1.49 -11.61 18.00
N GLU A 147 0.59 -10.65 18.19
CA GLU A 147 0.57 -9.38 17.47
C GLU A 147 1.79 -8.53 17.86
N ARG A 148 2.10 -8.47 19.16
CA ARG A 148 3.29 -7.77 19.67
C ARG A 148 4.57 -8.34 19.07
N ASP A 149 4.70 -9.66 19.03
CA ASP A 149 5.87 -10.33 18.44
C ASP A 149 5.99 -10.04 16.93
N LEU A 150 4.87 -9.97 16.22
CA LEU A 150 4.85 -9.55 14.82
C LEU A 150 5.30 -8.09 14.66
N MET A 151 4.75 -7.17 15.44
CA MET A 151 5.10 -5.75 15.43
C MET A 151 6.60 -5.55 15.71
N TRP A 152 7.16 -6.27 16.68
CA TRP A 152 8.58 -6.23 17.01
C TRP A 152 9.47 -6.73 15.88
N ARG A 153 9.09 -7.84 15.22
CA ARG A 153 9.81 -8.35 14.05
C ARG A 153 9.81 -7.33 12.91
N VAL A 154 8.65 -6.76 12.60
CA VAL A 154 8.53 -5.73 11.55
C VAL A 154 9.34 -4.47 11.90
N ALA A 155 9.30 -4.00 13.15
CA ALA A 155 10.08 -2.83 13.59
C ALA A 155 11.59 -3.06 13.44
N ARG A 156 12.11 -4.21 13.89
CA ARG A 156 13.54 -4.58 13.72
C ARG A 156 13.94 -4.70 12.26
N LYS A 157 13.06 -5.30 11.45
CA LYS A 157 13.26 -5.43 10.01
C LYS A 157 13.34 -4.07 9.33
N ALA A 158 12.36 -3.19 9.60
CA ALA A 158 12.35 -1.83 9.07
C ALA A 158 13.61 -1.06 9.45
N TRP A 159 14.04 -1.17 10.71
CA TRP A 159 15.28 -0.56 11.20
C TRP A 159 16.51 -0.99 10.39
N THR A 160 16.60 -2.29 10.11
CA THR A 160 17.69 -2.89 9.33
C THR A 160 17.64 -2.47 7.86
N LEU A 161 16.46 -2.55 7.23
CA LEU A 161 16.27 -2.15 5.83
C LEU A 161 16.60 -0.66 5.61
N LEU A 162 16.23 0.17 6.57
CA LEU A 162 16.54 1.59 6.56
C LEU A 162 17.97 1.89 7.03
N LYS A 163 18.79 0.88 7.39
CA LYS A 163 20.19 1.05 7.82
C LYS A 163 20.32 2.14 8.92
N LEU A 164 19.43 2.10 9.91
CA LEU A 164 19.49 3.01 11.06
C LEU A 164 20.53 2.52 12.07
N GLU A 165 21.23 3.44 12.72
CA GLU A 165 22.23 3.10 13.73
C GLU A 165 21.59 2.56 15.02
N GLY A 166 22.28 1.67 15.73
CA GLY A 166 21.81 1.10 16.99
C GLY A 166 20.67 0.09 16.81
N ALA A 167 19.75 0.05 17.78
CA ALA A 167 18.62 -0.87 17.80
C ALA A 167 17.31 -0.12 18.16
N PRO A 168 16.16 -0.56 17.62
CA PRO A 168 14.87 0.04 17.98
C PRO A 168 14.53 -0.19 19.45
N ASN A 169 13.94 0.81 20.10
CA ASN A 169 13.34 0.63 21.42
C ASN A 169 11.95 0.02 21.27
N LEU A 170 11.85 -1.29 21.47
CA LEU A 170 10.61 -2.03 21.26
C LEU A 170 9.58 -1.89 22.39
N ASP A 171 10.02 -1.38 23.54
CA ASP A 171 9.14 -1.03 24.67
C ASP A 171 8.48 0.34 24.46
N ASP A 172 9.09 1.21 23.65
CA ASP A 172 8.54 2.49 23.19
C ASP A 172 8.40 2.51 21.66
N LEU A 173 7.38 1.80 21.19
CA LEU A 173 7.12 1.69 19.76
C LEU A 173 6.75 3.04 19.12
N ALA A 174 6.16 3.96 19.87
CA ALA A 174 5.84 5.30 19.38
C ALA A 174 7.11 6.09 19.07
N ALA A 175 8.11 6.07 19.96
CA ALA A 175 9.40 6.69 19.69
C ALA A 175 10.14 6.01 18.53
N THR A 176 10.12 4.68 18.47
CA THR A 176 10.71 3.91 17.35
C THR A 176 10.06 4.31 16.02
N LEU A 177 8.73 4.40 15.96
CA LEU A 177 8.00 4.81 14.75
C LEU A 177 8.33 6.24 14.33
N LYS A 178 8.52 7.15 15.29
CA LYS A 178 8.94 8.53 14.98
C LYS A 178 10.26 8.56 14.22
N ILE A 179 11.24 7.74 14.63
CA ILE A 179 12.53 7.62 13.94
C ILE A 179 12.35 6.96 12.57
N LEU A 180 11.61 5.85 12.50
CA LEU A 180 11.36 5.12 11.25
C LEU A 180 10.65 5.97 10.17
N LYS A 181 9.84 6.95 10.58
CA LYS A 181 9.13 7.87 9.69
C LYS A 181 9.93 9.12 9.30
N MET A 182 11.09 9.36 9.91
CA MET A 182 11.92 10.49 9.51
C MET A 182 12.46 10.24 8.09
N PRO A 183 12.22 11.15 7.13
CA PRO A 183 12.92 11.07 5.86
C PRO A 183 14.41 11.10 6.16
N LYS A 184 15.18 10.17 5.58
CA LYS A 184 16.65 10.27 5.62
C LYS A 184 16.99 11.64 5.04
N GLY A 185 17.40 12.56 5.89
CA GLY A 185 17.74 13.90 5.50
C GLY A 185 18.75 13.81 4.37
N GLY A 186 18.40 14.41 3.23
CA GLY A 186 19.39 14.95 2.33
C GLY A 186 20.35 15.78 3.17
N GLU A 187 21.63 15.56 2.94
CA GLU A 187 22.68 16.44 3.44
C GLU A 187 22.28 17.87 3.10
N SER A 188 21.85 18.63 4.11
CA SER A 188 21.85 20.08 4.07
C SER A 188 23.31 20.50 4.08
N GLY A 189 23.94 20.44 2.90
CA GLY A 189 25.24 21.00 2.61
C GLY A 189 25.20 22.51 2.77
N ASN A 190 25.15 22.98 4.00
CA ASN A 190 25.38 24.37 4.35
C ASN A 190 26.90 24.58 4.31
N SER A 191 27.48 24.58 3.11
CA SER A 191 28.85 25.02 2.87
C SER A 191 28.84 26.55 2.73
N THR A 192 28.90 27.23 3.87
CA THR A 192 29.31 28.63 3.94
C THR A 192 30.82 28.71 3.69
N ALA A 193 31.22 28.67 2.42
CA ALA A 193 32.55 29.12 2.03
C ALA A 193 32.53 30.65 1.86
N PRO A 194 33.39 31.42 2.55
CA PRO A 194 33.47 32.85 2.35
C PRO A 194 34.15 33.13 1.00
N ARG A 195 33.47 33.86 0.11
CA ARG A 195 34.12 34.44 -1.07
C ARG A 195 35.08 35.54 -0.61
N ARG A 196 36.36 35.36 -0.92
CA ARG A 196 37.36 36.43 -0.95
C ARG A 196 37.25 37.20 -2.26
#